data_AF-A0A3D5UWS5-F1
#
_entry.id   AF-A0A3D5UWS5-F1
#
_cell.length_a   1.000
_cell.length_b   1.000
_cell.length_c   1.000
_cell.angle_alpha   90.00
_cell.angle_beta   90.00
_cell.angle_gamma   90.00
#
_symmetry.space_group_name_H-M   'P 1'
#
loop_
_entity.id
_entity.type
_entity.pdbx_description
1 polymer ?
#
loop_
_entity_poly.entity_id
_entity_poly.type
_entity_poly.pdbx_seq_one_letter_code
_entity_poly.pdbx_strand_id
1 'polypeptide(L)'
;PLMLEPRNVLAHVVKQLDDIGLKATVACEFEFYLLDKEMDRKGRPQPPINPATGARETAHEVYGITELDGFMGLLKEIDEAAAAQGVPASGATAEFAPGQYEINLKHEDDVIRAGDHAVMLRHIIGTIARKHNFLASFMAKPFVEQTGNGMHVHCSVLDEKGNNIFNDGTDEGSPKLRHAIGGLQATLPDAMAIFAPNLNSYRRFGPNLFVPVNGSWGYNNRSVAFRVPNGSPDSRRIEHRVTGADANPYLVLAAILAGIHYGIVNEIDPGDPAEGNACETVDEGLPLYLPSALKRFRNSQVMRQYLTDRYVDVYAETKILEYEKFQEAISPLEYDWYL
;
A
#
# COMPACT_ATOMS: atom_id res chain seq x y z
N PRO A 1 -26.58 5.28 -3.82
CA PRO A 1 -25.16 4.92 -4.04
C PRO A 1 -25.03 3.55 -4.72
N LEU A 2 -24.21 3.43 -5.76
CA LEU A 2 -23.92 2.14 -6.40
C LEU A 2 -22.81 1.45 -5.59
N MET A 3 -23.14 0.32 -4.94
CA MET A 3 -22.22 -0.48 -4.12
C MET A 3 -21.20 -1.30 -4.94
N LEU A 4 -20.93 -0.87 -6.17
CA LEU A 4 -19.85 -1.35 -7.04
C LEU A 4 -18.78 -0.28 -7.30
N GLU A 5 -18.98 0.94 -6.79
CA GLU A 5 -17.98 2.00 -6.86
C GLU A 5 -17.05 1.91 -5.63
N PRO A 6 -15.72 1.80 -5.80
CA PRO A 6 -14.77 1.69 -4.69
C PRO A 6 -14.93 2.77 -3.61
N ARG A 7 -15.24 4.01 -4.03
CA ARG A 7 -15.49 5.14 -3.13
C ARG A 7 -16.72 4.92 -2.24
N ASN A 8 -17.79 4.33 -2.79
CA ASN A 8 -19.00 4.00 -2.01
C ASN A 8 -18.77 2.78 -1.10
N VAL A 9 -17.95 1.82 -1.52
CA VAL A 9 -17.55 0.69 -0.67
C VAL A 9 -16.77 1.19 0.54
N LEU A 10 -15.82 2.10 0.35
CA LEU A 10 -15.11 2.75 1.46
C LEU A 10 -16.09 3.49 2.38
N ALA A 11 -17.00 4.29 1.83
CA ALA A 11 -18.01 5.01 2.62
C ALA A 11 -18.90 4.08 3.44
N HIS A 12 -19.22 2.89 2.92
CA HIS A 12 -19.97 1.88 3.66
C HIS A 12 -19.19 1.34 4.85
N VAL A 13 -17.88 1.07 4.71
CA VAL A 13 -17.04 0.61 5.83
C VAL A 13 -16.82 1.72 6.86
N VAL A 14 -16.56 2.95 6.42
CA VAL A 14 -16.41 4.11 7.31
C VAL A 14 -17.66 4.28 8.18
N LYS A 15 -18.85 4.12 7.59
CA LYS A 15 -20.11 4.17 8.33
C LYS A 15 -20.18 3.15 9.49
N GLN A 16 -19.57 1.97 9.35
CA GLN A 16 -19.58 0.98 10.43
C GLN A 16 -18.77 1.44 11.67
N LEU A 17 -17.67 2.15 11.46
CA LEU A 17 -16.93 2.82 12.54
C LEU A 17 -17.77 3.96 13.15
N ASP A 18 -18.38 4.79 12.30
CA ASP A 18 -19.22 5.91 12.77
C ASP A 18 -20.41 5.41 13.62
N ASP A 19 -21.01 4.29 13.26
CA ASP A 19 -22.15 3.68 13.96
C ASP A 19 -21.82 3.24 15.40
N ILE A 20 -20.54 3.07 15.73
CA ILE A 20 -20.05 2.78 17.09
C ILE A 20 -19.30 3.96 17.72
N GLY A 21 -19.46 5.17 17.16
CA GLY A 21 -18.88 6.41 17.70
C GLY A 21 -17.37 6.53 17.50
N LEU A 22 -16.82 5.83 16.50
CA LEU A 22 -15.39 5.85 16.18
C LEU A 22 -15.14 6.51 14.83
N LYS A 23 -14.10 7.35 14.76
CA LYS A 23 -13.69 8.03 13.53
C LYS A 23 -12.25 7.71 13.19
N ALA A 24 -11.98 7.22 11.98
CA ALA A 24 -10.63 6.93 11.54
C ALA A 24 -9.92 8.16 10.97
N THR A 25 -8.61 8.24 11.20
CA THR A 25 -7.69 9.19 10.58
C THR A 25 -6.64 8.39 9.83
N VAL A 26 -6.41 8.72 8.56
CA VAL A 26 -5.50 7.96 7.70
C VAL A 26 -4.49 8.83 6.96
N ALA A 27 -3.32 8.29 6.65
CA ALA A 27 -2.33 8.85 5.75
C ALA A 27 -1.76 7.76 4.84
N CYS A 28 -1.60 8.05 3.55
CA CYS A 28 -1.06 7.11 2.57
C CYS A 28 0.33 7.56 2.12
N GLU A 29 1.26 6.62 2.08
CA GLU A 29 2.61 6.78 1.55
C GLU A 29 2.66 6.07 0.20
N PHE A 30 3.20 6.70 -0.84
CA PHE A 30 3.30 6.09 -2.17
C PHE A 30 4.75 6.05 -2.64
N GLU A 31 5.27 4.84 -2.82
CA GLU A 31 6.48 4.61 -3.57
C GLU A 31 6.16 4.50 -5.07
N PHE A 32 7.04 5.03 -5.91
CA PHE A 32 6.95 4.91 -7.37
C PHE A 32 8.33 5.00 -8.01
N TYR A 33 8.45 4.43 -9.22
CA TYR A 33 9.63 4.65 -10.06
C TYR A 33 9.35 5.71 -11.12
N LEU A 34 10.29 6.61 -11.33
CA LEU A 34 10.48 7.25 -12.63
C LEU A 34 11.25 6.29 -13.53
N LEU A 35 10.78 6.11 -14.75
CA LEU A 35 11.35 5.23 -15.76
C LEU A 35 11.65 6.02 -17.02
N ASP A 36 12.62 5.54 -17.78
CA ASP A 36 12.82 5.98 -19.15
C ASP A 36 11.56 5.68 -19.98
N LYS A 37 11.21 6.60 -20.89
CA LYS A 37 10.12 6.36 -21.85
C LYS A 37 10.49 5.27 -22.84
N GLU A 38 11.78 5.14 -23.15
CA GLU A 38 12.30 4.13 -24.06
C GLU A 38 12.60 2.82 -23.34
N MET A 39 12.10 1.72 -23.91
CA MET A 39 12.39 0.37 -23.44
C MET A 39 13.82 -0.05 -23.85
N ASP A 40 14.38 -1.04 -23.16
CA ASP A 40 15.67 -1.60 -23.54
C ASP A 40 15.57 -2.39 -24.85
N ARG A 41 16.72 -2.87 -25.35
CA ARG A 41 16.78 -3.68 -26.59
C ARG A 41 15.96 -4.97 -26.54
N LYS A 42 15.54 -5.41 -25.34
CA LYS A 42 14.70 -6.59 -25.09
C LYS A 42 13.24 -6.19 -24.78
N GLY A 43 12.88 -4.91 -24.92
CA GLY A 43 11.53 -4.41 -24.65
C GLY A 43 11.18 -4.27 -23.16
N ARG A 44 12.17 -4.19 -22.28
CA ARG A 44 11.99 -4.10 -20.82
C ARG A 44 12.08 -2.65 -20.33
N PRO A 45 11.40 -2.28 -19.23
CA PRO A 45 11.57 -0.96 -18.62
C PRO A 45 13.02 -0.74 -18.17
N GLN A 46 13.41 0.53 -18.07
CA GLN A 46 14.76 0.93 -17.70
C GLN A 46 14.73 2.08 -16.69
N PRO A 47 15.74 2.19 -15.81
CA PRO A 47 15.93 3.36 -14.94
C PRO A 47 15.98 4.66 -15.76
N PRO A 48 15.61 5.81 -15.19
CA PRO A 48 15.55 7.06 -15.94
C PRO A 48 16.95 7.57 -16.32
N ILE A 49 17.02 8.48 -17.29
CA ILE A 49 18.22 9.27 -17.58
C ILE A 49 18.14 10.54 -16.72
N ASN A 50 19.17 10.79 -15.93
CA ASN A 50 19.27 11.96 -15.09
C ASN A 50 19.37 13.24 -15.94
N PRO A 51 18.43 14.20 -15.80
CA PRO A 51 18.47 15.45 -16.58
C PRO A 51 19.72 16.31 -16.38
N ALA A 52 20.34 16.27 -15.20
CA ALA A 52 21.50 17.08 -14.88
C ALA A 52 22.82 16.49 -15.41
N THR A 53 22.95 15.16 -15.42
CA THR A 53 24.19 14.48 -15.85
C THR A 53 24.12 13.90 -17.26
N GLY A 54 22.91 13.66 -17.78
CA GLY A 54 22.67 12.95 -19.05
C GLY A 54 23.01 11.46 -18.99
N ALA A 55 23.35 10.93 -17.81
CA ALA A 55 23.67 9.52 -17.60
C ALA A 55 22.44 8.76 -17.08
N ARG A 56 22.41 7.45 -17.33
CA ARG A 56 21.38 6.57 -16.76
C ARG A 56 21.61 6.39 -15.27
N GLU A 57 20.54 6.45 -14.49
CA GLU A 57 20.58 6.19 -13.05
C GLU A 57 21.00 4.74 -12.76
N THR A 58 22.02 4.59 -11.92
CA THR A 58 22.59 3.30 -11.50
C THR A 58 22.80 3.19 -9.99
N ALA A 59 22.61 4.28 -9.25
CA ALA A 59 22.95 4.37 -7.84
C ALA A 59 21.81 3.85 -6.94
N HIS A 60 22.19 3.29 -5.79
CA HIS A 60 21.33 2.65 -4.81
C HIS A 60 21.43 3.37 -3.45
N GLU A 61 21.36 4.70 -3.44
CA GLU A 61 21.54 5.49 -2.22
C GLU A 61 20.23 6.11 -1.74
N VAL A 62 19.74 5.65 -0.57
CA VAL A 62 18.64 6.32 0.12
C VAL A 62 19.13 7.71 0.55
N TYR A 63 18.37 8.76 0.22
CA TYR A 63 18.72 10.17 0.47
C TYR A 63 19.93 10.71 -0.32
N GLY A 64 20.24 10.15 -1.49
CA GLY A 64 21.26 10.71 -2.39
C GLY A 64 20.97 12.17 -2.78
N ILE A 65 21.70 13.13 -2.21
CA ILE A 65 21.52 14.57 -2.45
C ILE A 65 21.69 14.89 -3.95
N THR A 66 22.65 14.25 -4.61
CA THR A 66 22.96 14.43 -6.04
C THR A 66 21.86 13.85 -6.96
N GLU A 67 21.17 12.79 -6.52
CA GLU A 67 20.07 12.16 -7.27
C GLU A 67 18.79 12.98 -7.17
N LEU A 68 18.53 13.57 -6.00
CA LEU A 68 17.45 14.55 -5.84
C LEU A 68 17.67 15.74 -6.77
N ASP A 69 18.89 16.30 -6.82
CA ASP A 69 19.25 17.49 -7.62
C ASP A 69 18.92 17.33 -9.11
N GLY A 70 19.11 16.14 -9.69
CA GLY A 70 18.83 15.88 -11.10
C GLY A 70 17.33 15.93 -11.46
N PHE A 71 16.46 15.53 -10.53
CA PHE A 71 15.02 15.43 -10.74
C PHE A 71 14.23 16.51 -10.00
N MET A 72 14.89 17.42 -9.28
CA MET A 72 14.28 18.53 -8.54
C MET A 72 13.25 19.33 -9.35
N GLY A 73 13.53 19.59 -10.64
CA GLY A 73 12.60 20.34 -11.49
C GLY A 73 11.25 19.64 -11.67
N LEU A 74 11.27 18.31 -11.80
CA LEU A 74 10.07 17.48 -11.91
C LEU A 74 9.38 17.37 -10.55
N LEU A 75 10.12 17.05 -9.49
CA LEU A 75 9.58 16.86 -8.14
C LEU A 75 8.93 18.15 -7.61
N LYS A 76 9.56 19.30 -7.84
CA LYS A 76 8.99 20.61 -7.49
C LYS A 76 7.69 20.88 -8.23
N GLU A 77 7.59 20.50 -9.50
CA GLU A 77 6.35 20.69 -10.25
C GLU A 77 5.22 19.75 -9.77
N ILE A 78 5.55 18.55 -9.29
CA ILE A 78 4.59 17.68 -8.59
C ILE A 78 4.05 18.38 -7.34
N ASP A 79 4.93 18.95 -6.51
CA ASP A 79 4.54 19.68 -5.29
C ASP A 79 3.65 20.89 -5.61
N GLU A 80 4.01 21.68 -6.63
CA GLU A 80 3.23 22.83 -7.08
C GLU A 80 1.84 22.41 -7.60
N ALA A 81 1.76 21.33 -8.38
CA ALA A 81 0.51 20.82 -8.91
C ALA A 81 -0.39 20.20 -7.83
N ALA A 82 0.20 19.55 -6.81
CA ALA A 82 -0.51 19.05 -5.64
C ALA A 82 -1.07 20.20 -4.80
N ALA A 83 -0.26 21.21 -4.52
CA ALA A 83 -0.68 22.41 -3.79
C ALA A 83 -1.82 23.15 -4.52
N ALA A 84 -1.72 23.31 -5.85
CA ALA A 84 -2.75 23.96 -6.65
C ALA A 84 -4.10 23.23 -6.64
N GLN A 85 -4.10 21.91 -6.42
CA GLN A 85 -5.31 21.08 -6.33
C GLN A 85 -5.76 20.81 -4.88
N GLY A 86 -5.04 21.37 -3.89
CA GLY A 86 -5.34 21.14 -2.47
C GLY A 86 -4.98 19.74 -1.97
N VAL A 87 -4.18 18.98 -2.73
CA VAL A 87 -3.70 17.65 -2.32
C VAL A 87 -2.58 17.81 -1.30
N PRO A 88 -2.71 17.29 -0.06
CA PRO A 88 -1.78 17.57 1.03
C PRO A 88 -0.56 16.65 0.98
N ALA A 89 0.18 16.68 -0.12
CA ALA A 89 1.43 15.93 -0.30
C ALA A 89 2.59 16.56 0.50
N SER A 90 3.50 15.72 0.98
CA SER A 90 4.84 16.10 1.44
C SER A 90 5.77 16.29 0.24
N GLY A 91 6.97 16.82 0.49
CA GLY A 91 8.05 16.75 -0.49
C GLY A 91 8.45 15.30 -0.74
N ALA A 92 8.95 15.02 -1.94
CA ALA A 92 9.43 13.70 -2.34
C ALA A 92 10.76 13.34 -1.65
N THR A 93 10.92 12.07 -1.31
CA THR A 93 12.18 11.49 -0.81
C THR A 93 12.71 10.45 -1.80
N ALA A 94 14.03 10.36 -1.94
CA ALA A 94 14.68 9.32 -2.73
C ALA A 94 14.71 8.00 -1.95
N GLU A 95 14.36 6.90 -2.61
CA GLU A 95 14.26 5.56 -2.03
C GLU A 95 15.49 4.68 -2.34
N PHE A 96 15.42 3.39 -2.01
CA PHE A 96 16.52 2.42 -2.09
C PHE A 96 17.01 2.08 -3.52
N ALA A 97 16.23 2.40 -4.56
CA ALA A 97 16.53 1.99 -5.93
C ALA A 97 16.64 3.18 -6.90
N PRO A 98 17.43 3.02 -7.99
CA PRO A 98 17.65 4.09 -8.94
C PRO A 98 16.34 4.59 -9.57
N GLY A 99 16.06 5.88 -9.40
CA GLY A 99 14.83 6.52 -9.88
C GLY A 99 13.57 6.17 -9.09
N GLN A 100 13.70 5.58 -7.90
CA GLN A 100 12.58 5.34 -6.98
C GLN A 100 12.41 6.51 -6.02
N TYR A 101 11.17 6.94 -5.82
CA TYR A 101 10.81 8.03 -4.93
C TYR A 101 9.59 7.67 -4.10
N GLU A 102 9.46 8.31 -2.94
CA GLU A 102 8.29 8.25 -2.07
C GLU A 102 7.68 9.65 -1.93
N ILE A 103 6.34 9.74 -1.94
CA ILE A 103 5.59 10.94 -1.55
C ILE A 103 4.50 10.55 -0.56
N ASN A 104 4.41 11.29 0.55
CA ASN A 104 3.48 11.01 1.64
C ASN A 104 2.33 12.01 1.64
N LEU A 105 1.12 11.52 1.87
CA LEU A 105 -0.04 12.37 2.14
C LEU A 105 -0.15 12.63 3.64
N LYS A 106 -0.46 13.87 4.02
CA LYS A 106 -0.74 14.21 5.42
C LYS A 106 -1.96 13.45 5.93
N HIS A 107 -2.00 13.28 7.26
CA HIS A 107 -3.12 12.67 7.96
C HIS A 107 -4.43 13.43 7.67
N GLU A 108 -5.48 12.67 7.44
CA GLU A 108 -6.79 13.16 7.05
C GLU A 108 -7.88 12.42 7.83
N ASP A 109 -8.76 13.18 8.47
CA ASP A 109 -9.89 12.65 9.27
C ASP A 109 -11.11 12.32 8.40
N ASP A 110 -11.21 12.89 7.19
CA ASP A 110 -12.17 12.45 6.18
C ASP A 110 -11.52 11.37 5.31
N VAL A 111 -11.71 10.12 5.69
CA VAL A 111 -11.14 8.95 5.00
C VAL A 111 -11.54 8.89 3.52
N ILE A 112 -12.74 9.39 3.15
CA ILE A 112 -13.16 9.43 1.74
C ILE A 112 -12.32 10.43 0.98
N ARG A 113 -12.11 11.62 1.56
CA ARG A 113 -11.22 12.64 1.01
C ARG A 113 -9.77 12.16 0.96
N ALA A 114 -9.32 11.37 1.93
CA ALA A 114 -7.99 10.75 1.89
C ALA A 114 -7.83 9.82 0.68
N GLY A 115 -8.86 9.01 0.37
CA GLY A 115 -8.92 8.20 -0.84
C GLY A 115 -8.92 9.05 -2.13
N ASP A 116 -9.68 10.16 -2.13
CA ASP A 116 -9.71 11.11 -3.25
C ASP A 116 -8.30 11.69 -3.48
N HIS A 117 -7.63 12.17 -2.44
CA HIS A 117 -6.26 12.69 -2.49
C HIS A 117 -5.23 11.64 -2.95
N ALA A 118 -5.35 10.38 -2.52
CA ALA A 118 -4.47 9.30 -2.95
C ALA A 118 -4.55 9.03 -4.45
N VAL A 119 -5.76 9.02 -5.03
CA VAL A 119 -5.95 8.88 -6.47
C VAL A 119 -5.45 10.11 -7.22
N MET A 120 -5.73 11.31 -6.72
CA MET A 120 -5.25 12.56 -7.32
C MET A 120 -3.72 12.64 -7.35
N LEU A 121 -3.05 12.28 -6.26
CA LEU A 121 -1.59 12.28 -6.19
C LEU A 121 -0.97 11.38 -7.26
N ARG A 122 -1.46 10.14 -7.41
CA ARG A 122 -0.99 9.23 -8.47
C ARG A 122 -1.19 9.83 -9.86
N HIS A 123 -2.32 10.50 -10.09
CA HIS A 123 -2.61 11.16 -11.36
C HIS A 123 -1.68 12.35 -11.62
N ILE A 124 -1.39 13.16 -10.61
CA ILE A 124 -0.45 14.29 -10.67
C ILE A 124 0.94 13.77 -11.04
N ILE A 125 1.47 12.82 -10.27
CA ILE A 125 2.80 12.23 -10.49
C ILE A 125 2.92 11.72 -11.92
N GLY A 126 1.96 10.92 -12.40
CA GLY A 126 1.97 10.38 -13.76
C GLY A 126 1.84 11.45 -14.85
N THR A 127 1.19 12.57 -14.58
CA THR A 127 1.03 13.66 -15.55
C THR A 127 2.28 14.53 -15.63
N ILE A 128 2.85 14.89 -14.50
CA ILE A 128 4.10 15.68 -14.45
C ILE A 128 5.27 14.85 -14.98
N ALA A 129 5.38 13.56 -14.62
CA ALA A 129 6.42 12.68 -15.18
C ALA A 129 6.37 12.65 -16.72
N ARG A 130 5.18 12.50 -17.31
CA ARG A 130 5.01 12.52 -18.78
C ARG A 130 5.43 13.85 -19.40
N LYS A 131 5.10 14.98 -18.75
CA LYS A 131 5.51 16.33 -19.18
C LYS A 131 7.03 16.48 -19.20
N HIS A 132 7.72 15.89 -18.23
CA HIS A 132 9.18 15.91 -18.10
C HIS A 132 9.90 14.78 -18.87
N ASN A 133 9.20 14.09 -19.77
CA ASN A 133 9.75 12.99 -20.57
C ASN A 133 10.12 11.70 -19.83
N PHE A 134 9.45 11.42 -18.72
CA PHE A 134 9.53 10.16 -17.99
C PHE A 134 8.20 9.40 -17.98
N LEU A 135 8.25 8.14 -17.56
CA LEU A 135 7.09 7.35 -17.17
C LEU A 135 7.12 7.16 -15.65
N ALA A 136 6.05 7.53 -14.94
CA ALA A 136 5.90 7.12 -13.55
C ALA A 136 5.22 5.76 -13.47
N SER A 137 5.79 4.84 -12.70
CA SER A 137 5.27 3.49 -12.49
C SER A 137 5.01 3.22 -11.02
N PHE A 138 3.75 2.93 -10.70
CA PHE A 138 3.29 2.41 -9.41
C PHE A 138 3.19 0.88 -9.42
N MET A 139 3.67 0.22 -10.47
CA MET A 139 3.72 -1.24 -10.54
C MET A 139 4.49 -1.75 -9.33
N ALA A 140 3.96 -2.75 -8.64
CA ALA A 140 4.48 -3.24 -7.38
C ALA A 140 5.94 -3.74 -7.46
N LYS A 141 6.33 -4.40 -8.56
CA LYS A 141 7.70 -4.90 -8.77
C LYS A 141 8.13 -4.67 -10.21
N PRO A 142 8.54 -3.45 -10.58
CA PRO A 142 8.93 -3.13 -11.97
C PRO A 142 10.21 -3.85 -12.40
N PHE A 143 11.13 -4.07 -11.45
CA PHE A 143 12.40 -4.75 -11.66
C PHE A 143 12.54 -5.90 -10.67
N VAL A 144 12.96 -7.07 -11.15
CA VAL A 144 13.12 -8.29 -10.33
C VAL A 144 14.18 -8.07 -9.24
N GLU A 145 15.30 -7.48 -9.60
CA GLU A 145 16.49 -7.31 -8.75
C GLU A 145 16.43 -6.07 -7.83
N GLN A 146 15.41 -5.21 -7.95
CA GLN A 146 15.30 -3.95 -7.19
C GLN A 146 14.15 -3.99 -6.18
N THR A 147 14.11 -3.05 -5.25
CA THR A 147 12.98 -2.88 -4.32
C THR A 147 11.66 -2.66 -5.06
N GLY A 148 10.57 -3.16 -4.47
CA GLY A 148 9.24 -2.93 -5.01
C GLY A 148 8.68 -1.57 -4.63
N ASN A 149 7.52 -1.21 -5.17
CA ASN A 149 6.72 -0.07 -4.74
C ASN A 149 5.61 -0.51 -3.78
N GLY A 150 5.66 -0.02 -2.54
CA GLY A 150 4.64 -0.14 -1.52
C GLY A 150 3.69 1.06 -1.47
N MET A 151 2.55 0.81 -0.81
CA MET A 151 1.67 1.87 -0.32
C MET A 151 1.42 1.65 1.16
N HIS A 152 2.27 2.21 2.02
CA HIS A 152 2.03 2.13 3.45
C HIS A 152 0.83 3.01 3.82
N VAL A 153 0.05 2.54 4.79
CA VAL A 153 -1.08 3.31 5.29
C VAL A 153 -0.96 3.44 6.80
N HIS A 154 -0.82 4.67 7.26
CA HIS A 154 -0.94 5.01 8.67
C HIS A 154 -2.41 5.19 9.03
N CYS A 155 -2.83 4.60 10.15
CA CYS A 155 -4.19 4.71 10.66
C CYS A 155 -4.21 4.89 12.18
N SER A 156 -4.95 5.89 12.64
CA SER A 156 -5.39 6.04 14.04
C SER A 156 -6.91 6.11 14.08
N VAL A 157 -7.48 5.93 15.28
CA VAL A 157 -8.93 6.00 15.49
C VAL A 157 -9.22 6.92 16.67
N LEU A 158 -10.19 7.80 16.50
CA LEU A 158 -10.63 8.79 17.46
C LEU A 158 -12.01 8.41 18.02
N ASP A 159 -12.26 8.70 19.30
CA ASP A 159 -13.59 8.66 19.89
C ASP A 159 -14.41 9.91 19.52
N GLU A 160 -15.68 9.96 19.94
CA GLU A 160 -16.58 11.10 19.73
C GLU A 160 -16.07 12.42 20.35
N LYS A 161 -15.13 12.35 21.29
CA LYS A 161 -14.51 13.51 21.93
C LYS A 161 -13.22 13.94 21.22
N GLY A 162 -12.81 13.23 20.17
CA GLY A 162 -11.59 13.48 19.42
C GLY A 162 -10.33 12.91 20.08
N ASN A 163 -10.45 12.05 21.09
CA ASN A 163 -9.29 11.39 21.71
C ASN A 163 -8.88 10.18 20.90
N ASN A 164 -7.57 10.01 20.70
CA ASN A 164 -7.00 8.83 20.06
C ASN A 164 -7.19 7.58 20.95
N ILE A 165 -8.03 6.64 20.51
CA ILE A 165 -8.36 5.46 21.31
C ILE A 165 -7.20 4.48 21.44
N PHE A 166 -6.15 4.61 20.61
CA PHE A 166 -4.94 3.80 20.72
C PHE A 166 -3.99 4.32 21.81
N ASN A 167 -4.22 5.53 22.31
CA ASN A 167 -3.41 6.15 23.35
C ASN A 167 -4.00 5.88 24.74
N ASP A 168 -3.17 5.42 25.67
CA ASP A 168 -3.48 5.33 27.10
C ASP A 168 -2.45 6.07 27.98
N GLY A 169 -1.59 6.88 27.35
CA GLY A 169 -0.49 7.60 27.99
C GLY A 169 0.81 6.82 28.08
N THR A 170 0.85 5.55 27.65
CA THR A 170 2.04 4.70 27.73
C THR A 170 2.69 4.46 26.36
N ASP A 171 3.89 3.88 26.39
CA ASP A 171 4.61 3.46 25.18
C ASP A 171 3.97 2.25 24.48
N GLU A 172 3.20 1.45 25.22
CA GLU A 172 2.47 0.29 24.71
C GLU A 172 1.18 0.72 24.00
N GLY A 173 0.50 1.74 24.52
CA GLY A 173 -0.83 2.13 24.06
C GLY A 173 -1.93 1.21 24.60
N SER A 174 -3.16 1.54 24.22
CA SER A 174 -4.36 0.95 24.83
C SER A 174 -4.64 -0.49 24.35
N PRO A 175 -5.51 -1.24 25.07
CA PRO A 175 -6.03 -2.52 24.56
C PRO A 175 -6.72 -2.42 23.19
N LYS A 176 -7.32 -1.27 22.85
CA LYS A 176 -7.97 -1.07 21.54
C LYS A 176 -6.96 -1.03 20.39
N LEU A 177 -5.72 -0.59 20.63
CA LEU A 177 -4.63 -0.70 19.65
C LEU A 177 -4.37 -2.17 19.32
N ARG A 178 -4.20 -3.01 20.35
CA ARG A 178 -4.00 -4.45 20.18
C ARG A 178 -5.16 -5.09 19.43
N HIS A 179 -6.40 -4.81 19.84
CA HIS A 179 -7.58 -5.35 19.17
C HIS A 179 -7.65 -4.97 17.68
N ALA A 180 -7.34 -3.71 17.35
CA ALA A 180 -7.28 -3.27 15.96
C ALA A 180 -6.24 -4.04 15.15
N ILE A 181 -5.04 -4.29 15.72
CA ILE A 181 -4.00 -5.10 15.09
C ILE A 181 -4.45 -6.56 14.94
N GLY A 182 -5.10 -7.15 15.94
CA GLY A 182 -5.61 -8.53 15.87
C GLY A 182 -6.66 -8.70 14.78
N GLY A 183 -7.50 -7.69 14.58
CA GLY A 183 -8.44 -7.65 13.46
C GLY A 183 -7.76 -7.53 12.09
N LEU A 184 -6.72 -6.70 11.97
CA LEU A 184 -5.90 -6.63 10.75
C LEU A 184 -5.24 -7.98 10.44
N GLN A 185 -4.70 -8.66 11.43
CA GLN A 185 -4.15 -10.02 11.29
C GLN A 185 -5.20 -11.03 10.82
N ALA A 186 -6.36 -11.06 11.47
CA ALA A 186 -7.43 -12.00 11.16
C ALA A 186 -7.99 -11.81 9.74
N THR A 187 -8.01 -10.57 9.25
CA THR A 187 -8.61 -10.22 7.95
C THR A 187 -7.61 -10.13 6.81
N LEU A 188 -6.31 -9.97 7.10
CA LEU A 188 -5.25 -9.81 6.10
C LEU A 188 -5.27 -10.90 5.02
N PRO A 189 -5.31 -12.21 5.36
CA PRO A 189 -5.32 -13.23 4.34
C PRO A 189 -6.55 -13.18 3.42
N ASP A 190 -7.70 -12.79 3.95
CA ASP A 190 -8.95 -12.66 3.20
C ASP A 190 -8.91 -11.44 2.27
N ALA A 191 -8.28 -10.35 2.72
CA ALA A 191 -8.14 -9.11 1.97
C ALA A 191 -6.93 -9.06 1.02
N MET A 192 -6.12 -10.12 0.96
CA MET A 192 -4.85 -10.12 0.22
C MET A 192 -5.00 -9.74 -1.26
N ALA A 193 -6.09 -10.19 -1.91
CA ALA A 193 -6.38 -9.87 -3.31
C ALA A 193 -6.68 -8.37 -3.55
N ILE A 194 -6.98 -7.59 -2.51
CA ILE A 194 -7.11 -6.13 -2.57
C ILE A 194 -5.73 -5.48 -2.44
N PHE A 195 -4.91 -5.95 -1.49
CA PHE A 195 -3.59 -5.40 -1.21
C PHE A 195 -2.55 -5.73 -2.30
N ALA A 196 -2.74 -6.85 -3.00
CA ALA A 196 -1.94 -7.32 -4.12
C ALA A 196 -2.89 -7.68 -5.29
N PRO A 197 -3.29 -6.69 -6.11
CA PRO A 197 -4.41 -6.83 -7.05
C PRO A 197 -4.08 -7.56 -8.36
N ASN A 198 -2.82 -7.86 -8.65
CA ASN A 198 -2.41 -8.49 -9.91
C ASN A 198 -1.17 -9.38 -9.72
N LEU A 199 -0.77 -10.14 -10.76
CA LEU A 199 0.36 -11.08 -10.66
C LEU A 199 1.69 -10.41 -10.30
N ASN A 200 1.93 -9.19 -10.81
CA ASN A 200 3.16 -8.47 -10.51
C ASN A 200 3.26 -8.10 -9.02
N SER A 201 2.12 -7.78 -8.39
CA SER A 201 2.04 -7.49 -6.96
C SER A 201 2.65 -8.60 -6.10
N TYR A 202 2.42 -9.86 -6.46
CA TYR A 202 2.93 -11.00 -5.70
C TYR A 202 4.45 -11.20 -5.83
N ARG A 203 5.09 -10.59 -6.83
CA ARG A 203 6.55 -10.62 -6.99
C ARG A 203 7.28 -9.73 -5.98
N ARG A 204 6.55 -8.90 -5.21
CA ARG A 204 7.12 -8.22 -4.05
C ARG A 204 7.43 -9.19 -2.93
N PHE A 205 6.55 -10.16 -2.68
CA PHE A 205 6.62 -11.02 -1.49
C PHE A 205 7.71 -12.07 -1.62
N GLY A 206 8.68 -11.98 -0.72
CA GLY A 206 9.76 -12.93 -0.55
C GLY A 206 10.56 -12.57 0.70
N PRO A 207 11.23 -13.55 1.33
CA PRO A 207 12.05 -13.28 2.51
C PRO A 207 13.09 -12.19 2.24
N ASN A 208 13.25 -11.28 3.21
CA ASN A 208 14.25 -10.19 3.17
C ASN A 208 14.17 -9.22 1.96
N LEU A 209 12.97 -9.04 1.38
CA LEU A 209 12.72 -8.09 0.28
C LEU A 209 12.07 -6.77 0.74
N PHE A 210 12.26 -6.37 2.00
CA PHE A 210 11.65 -5.18 2.61
C PHE A 210 10.11 -5.13 2.57
N VAL A 211 9.47 -6.28 2.33
CA VAL A 211 8.01 -6.43 2.39
C VAL A 211 7.63 -7.49 3.42
N PRO A 212 6.53 -7.32 4.16
CA PRO A 212 6.06 -8.33 5.10
C PRO A 212 5.59 -9.60 4.38
N VAL A 213 5.96 -10.77 4.91
CA VAL A 213 5.58 -12.11 4.37
C VAL A 213 4.72 -12.92 5.34
N ASN A 214 4.24 -12.29 6.41
CA ASN A 214 3.37 -12.85 7.43
C ASN A 214 2.57 -11.73 8.10
N GLY A 215 1.59 -12.10 8.94
CA GLY A 215 0.78 -11.14 9.70
C GLY A 215 1.43 -10.60 10.99
N SER A 216 2.75 -10.64 11.15
CA SER A 216 3.39 -10.15 12.38
C SER A 216 3.13 -8.65 12.62
N TRP A 217 3.25 -8.24 13.88
CA TRP A 217 3.14 -6.84 14.30
C TRP A 217 4.24 -6.51 15.32
N GLY A 218 4.52 -5.23 15.56
CA GLY A 218 5.49 -4.83 16.57
C GLY A 218 5.81 -3.33 16.62
N TYR A 219 6.44 -2.89 17.70
CA TYR A 219 6.80 -1.49 17.91
C TYR A 219 8.07 -1.12 17.16
N ASN A 220 7.97 -0.09 16.33
CA ASN A 220 9.04 0.44 15.49
C ASN A 220 9.81 -0.61 14.66
N ASN A 221 9.24 -1.79 14.49
CA ASN A 221 9.82 -2.87 13.71
C ASN A 221 9.43 -2.69 12.25
N ARG A 222 10.38 -2.51 11.34
CA ARG A 222 10.09 -2.31 9.90
C ARG A 222 9.87 -3.61 9.13
N SER A 223 10.15 -4.76 9.76
CA SER A 223 10.01 -6.10 9.17
C SER A 223 8.62 -6.73 9.36
N VAL A 224 7.73 -6.10 10.14
CA VAL A 224 6.39 -6.62 10.42
C VAL A 224 5.35 -6.10 9.44
N ALA A 225 4.19 -6.76 9.33
CA ALA A 225 3.06 -6.27 8.54
C ALA A 225 2.39 -5.04 9.15
N PHE A 226 2.27 -5.02 10.48
CA PHE A 226 1.62 -3.96 11.23
C PHE A 226 2.60 -3.33 12.22
N ARG A 227 3.21 -2.22 11.83
CA ARG A 227 4.16 -1.51 12.68
C ARG A 227 3.41 -0.49 13.54
N VAL A 228 3.79 -0.38 14.81
CA VAL A 228 3.41 0.77 15.66
C VAL A 228 4.60 1.73 15.67
N PRO A 229 4.58 2.85 14.92
CA PRO A 229 5.73 3.76 14.85
C PRO A 229 6.02 4.42 16.21
N ASN A 230 7.29 4.74 16.44
CA ASN A 230 7.67 5.59 17.58
C ASN A 230 7.08 7.00 17.41
N GLY A 231 6.72 7.62 18.54
CA GLY A 231 6.17 8.97 18.58
C GLY A 231 5.66 9.32 19.97
N SER A 232 5.08 10.50 20.13
CA SER A 232 4.35 10.84 21.36
C SER A 232 3.12 9.93 21.51
N PRO A 233 2.63 9.70 22.74
CA PRO A 233 1.41 8.92 22.96
C PRO A 233 0.22 9.42 22.12
N ASP A 234 0.08 10.74 21.94
CA ASP A 234 -0.99 11.33 21.11
C ASP A 234 -0.91 10.94 19.63
N SER A 235 0.31 10.68 19.13
CA SER A 235 0.56 10.28 17.73
C SER A 235 0.46 8.77 17.48
N ARG A 236 -0.01 7.99 18.48
CA ARG A 236 -0.10 6.53 18.41
C ARG A 236 -0.96 6.08 17.24
N ARG A 237 -0.41 5.24 16.37
CA ARG A 237 -1.07 4.76 15.15
C ARG A 237 -0.48 3.44 14.71
N ILE A 238 -1.20 2.76 13.83
CA ILE A 238 -0.75 1.55 13.13
C ILE A 238 -0.28 1.98 11.75
N GLU A 239 0.83 1.42 11.27
CA GLU A 239 1.26 1.47 9.88
C GLU A 239 1.08 0.09 9.26
N HIS A 240 0.22 0.01 8.25
CA HIS A 240 -0.01 -1.17 7.44
C HIS A 240 0.96 -1.22 6.26
N ARG A 241 1.84 -2.22 6.21
CA ARG A 241 3.00 -2.25 5.29
C ARG A 241 2.87 -3.22 4.10
N VAL A 242 1.78 -3.98 4.02
CA VAL A 242 1.66 -5.10 3.06
C VAL A 242 1.38 -4.61 1.62
N THR A 243 0.58 -3.55 1.48
CA THR A 243 -0.03 -3.13 0.22
C THR A 243 0.99 -2.66 -0.83
N GLY A 244 0.76 -2.99 -2.09
CA GLY A 244 1.50 -2.44 -3.23
C GLY A 244 0.93 -1.11 -3.74
N ALA A 245 1.77 -0.26 -4.33
CA ALA A 245 1.35 1.04 -4.89
C ALA A 245 0.38 0.94 -6.08
N ASP A 246 0.24 -0.26 -6.66
CA ASP A 246 -0.65 -0.59 -7.75
C ASP A 246 -2.10 -0.82 -7.30
N ALA A 247 -2.34 -0.99 -6.01
CA ALA A 247 -3.67 -1.20 -5.43
C ALA A 247 -4.59 0.02 -5.58
N ASN A 248 -5.91 -0.23 -5.52
CA ASN A 248 -6.92 0.83 -5.51
C ASN A 248 -6.99 1.45 -4.10
N PRO A 249 -6.65 2.74 -3.90
CA PRO A 249 -6.56 3.31 -2.56
C PRO A 249 -7.86 3.22 -1.75
N TYR A 250 -9.03 3.39 -2.39
CA TYR A 250 -10.31 3.28 -1.67
C TYR A 250 -10.54 1.88 -1.10
N LEU A 251 -10.20 0.83 -1.88
CA LEU A 251 -10.38 -0.55 -1.44
C LEU A 251 -9.38 -0.95 -0.37
N VAL A 252 -8.14 -0.44 -0.46
CA VAL A 252 -7.14 -0.66 0.58
C VAL A 252 -7.60 -0.04 1.90
N LEU A 253 -8.03 1.23 1.87
CA LEU A 253 -8.57 1.89 3.06
C LEU A 253 -9.80 1.12 3.60
N ALA A 254 -10.68 0.64 2.73
CA ALA A 254 -11.86 -0.13 3.15
C ALA A 254 -11.45 -1.45 3.83
N ALA A 255 -10.48 -2.18 3.26
CA ALA A 255 -10.01 -3.44 3.84
C ALA A 255 -9.27 -3.24 5.18
N ILE A 256 -8.45 -2.20 5.29
CA ILE A 256 -7.75 -1.86 6.55
C ILE A 256 -8.76 -1.48 7.64
N LEU A 257 -9.70 -0.59 7.33
CA LEU A 257 -10.72 -0.17 8.28
C LEU A 257 -11.68 -1.29 8.68
N ALA A 258 -12.01 -2.19 7.73
CA ALA A 258 -12.76 -3.41 8.03
C ALA A 258 -12.02 -4.30 9.03
N GLY A 259 -10.71 -4.50 8.85
CA GLY A 259 -9.88 -5.24 9.79
C GLY A 259 -9.82 -4.59 11.17
N ILE A 260 -9.59 -3.28 11.24
CA ILE A 260 -9.57 -2.53 12.50
C ILE A 260 -10.91 -2.63 13.23
N HIS A 261 -12.02 -2.39 12.53
CA HIS A 261 -13.37 -2.49 13.10
C HIS A 261 -13.66 -3.92 13.58
N TYR A 262 -13.34 -4.93 12.76
CA TYR A 262 -13.52 -6.35 13.11
C TYR A 262 -12.77 -6.73 14.37
N GLY A 263 -11.52 -6.28 14.51
CA GLY A 263 -10.70 -6.52 15.68
C GLY A 263 -11.23 -5.84 16.94
N ILE A 264 -11.60 -4.57 16.84
CA ILE A 264 -12.13 -3.77 17.96
C ILE A 264 -13.44 -4.34 18.51
N VAL A 265 -14.35 -4.76 17.63
CA VAL A 265 -15.68 -5.27 18.00
C VAL A 265 -15.59 -6.68 18.59
N ASN A 266 -14.69 -7.52 18.08
CA ASN A 266 -14.53 -8.90 18.54
C ASN A 266 -13.41 -9.09 19.58
N GLU A 267 -12.77 -7.99 20.01
CA GLU A 267 -11.69 -7.98 21.01
C GLU A 267 -10.56 -8.98 20.71
N ILE A 268 -10.13 -9.00 19.44
CA ILE A 268 -9.18 -10.00 18.94
C ILE A 268 -7.77 -9.70 19.47
N ASP A 269 -7.20 -10.59 20.26
CA ASP A 269 -5.81 -10.46 20.72
C ASP A 269 -4.83 -10.78 19.58
N PRO A 270 -3.90 -9.86 19.22
CA PRO A 270 -2.91 -10.09 18.18
C PRO A 270 -1.75 -10.99 18.62
N GLY A 271 -1.75 -11.44 19.88
CA GLY A 271 -0.62 -12.11 20.50
C GLY A 271 0.55 -11.15 20.75
N ASP A 272 1.72 -11.72 21.01
CA ASP A 272 2.90 -10.95 21.35
C ASP A 272 3.49 -10.22 20.13
N PRO A 273 4.04 -9.00 20.31
CA PRO A 273 4.73 -8.30 19.24
C PRO A 273 6.01 -9.07 18.84
N ALA A 274 6.32 -9.07 17.55
CA ALA A 274 7.52 -9.70 17.02
C ALA A 274 8.78 -8.88 17.35
N GLU A 275 9.78 -9.57 17.89
CA GLU A 275 11.13 -9.05 18.12
C GLU A 275 12.06 -9.41 16.96
N GLY A 276 13.09 -8.58 16.72
CA GLY A 276 14.08 -8.84 15.67
C GLY A 276 13.51 -8.76 14.25
N ASN A 277 14.03 -9.62 13.35
CA ASN A 277 13.61 -9.66 11.95
C ASN A 277 12.46 -10.65 11.76
N ALA A 278 11.25 -10.14 11.53
CA ALA A 278 10.05 -10.92 11.30
C ALA A 278 9.87 -11.34 9.83
N CYS A 279 10.68 -10.84 8.89
CA CYS A 279 10.57 -11.13 7.45
C CYS A 279 11.25 -12.44 7.00
N GLU A 280 11.83 -13.22 7.93
CA GLU A 280 12.60 -14.42 7.57
C GLU A 280 11.71 -15.63 7.26
N THR A 281 10.58 -15.74 7.96
CA THR A 281 9.66 -16.88 7.86
C THR A 281 8.38 -16.47 7.17
N VAL A 282 8.10 -17.11 6.03
CA VAL A 282 6.83 -16.95 5.32
C VAL A 282 5.72 -17.67 6.09
N ASP A 283 4.61 -16.98 6.32
CA ASP A 283 3.41 -17.61 6.88
C ASP A 283 2.67 -18.39 5.78
N GLU A 284 2.62 -19.72 5.93
CA GLU A 284 1.92 -20.61 4.99
C GLU A 284 0.41 -20.32 4.91
N GLY A 285 -0.16 -19.68 5.93
CA GLY A 285 -1.56 -19.25 5.97
C GLY A 285 -1.85 -18.00 5.14
N LEU A 286 -0.83 -17.23 4.74
CA LEU A 286 -0.99 -16.02 3.94
C LEU A 286 -0.96 -16.36 2.44
N PRO A 287 -2.01 -16.07 1.65
CA PRO A 287 -2.05 -16.47 0.25
C PRO A 287 -1.19 -15.54 -0.61
N LEU A 288 0.12 -15.83 -0.68
CA LEU A 288 1.11 -15.07 -1.45
C LEU A 288 1.11 -15.39 -2.96
N TYR A 289 -0.03 -15.85 -3.50
CA TYR A 289 -0.23 -16.06 -4.93
C TYR A 289 -1.63 -15.60 -5.34
N LEU A 290 -1.76 -14.95 -6.50
CA LEU A 290 -3.04 -14.38 -6.94
C LEU A 290 -4.20 -15.41 -6.96
N PRO A 291 -4.05 -16.63 -7.50
CA PRO A 291 -5.16 -17.59 -7.52
C PRO A 291 -5.62 -18.02 -6.12
N SER A 292 -4.69 -18.23 -5.18
CA SER A 292 -5.04 -18.61 -3.81
C SER A 292 -5.67 -17.44 -3.05
N ALA A 293 -5.19 -16.22 -3.28
CA ALA A 293 -5.76 -15.01 -2.68
C ALA A 293 -7.19 -14.76 -3.20
N LEU A 294 -7.44 -14.90 -4.50
CA LEU A 294 -8.78 -14.77 -5.08
C LEU A 294 -9.74 -15.85 -4.59
N LYS A 295 -9.28 -17.10 -4.49
CA LYS A 295 -10.06 -18.19 -3.90
C LYS A 295 -10.44 -17.88 -2.46
N ARG A 296 -9.51 -17.36 -1.66
CA ARG A 296 -9.78 -16.99 -0.27
C ARG A 296 -10.76 -15.81 -0.17
N PHE A 297 -10.50 -14.73 -0.89
CA PHE A 297 -11.34 -13.54 -0.95
C PHE A 297 -12.80 -13.87 -1.32
N ARG A 298 -13.01 -14.68 -2.39
CA ARG A 298 -14.35 -15.08 -2.86
C ARG A 298 -15.16 -15.83 -1.80
N ASN A 299 -14.49 -16.61 -0.95
CA ASN A 299 -15.12 -17.41 0.09
C ASN A 299 -15.13 -16.73 1.47
N SER A 300 -14.58 -15.52 1.60
CA SER A 300 -14.50 -14.82 2.88
C SER A 300 -15.86 -14.28 3.31
N GLN A 301 -16.34 -14.75 4.46
CA GLN A 301 -17.54 -14.20 5.10
C GLN A 301 -17.28 -12.80 5.65
N VAL A 302 -16.07 -12.53 6.15
CA VAL A 302 -15.72 -11.22 6.69
C VAL A 302 -15.68 -10.17 5.58
N MET A 303 -15.02 -10.44 4.45
CA MET A 303 -15.01 -9.48 3.33
C MET A 303 -16.41 -9.26 2.75
N ARG A 304 -17.28 -10.28 2.73
CA ARG A 304 -18.68 -10.14 2.31
C ARG A 304 -19.49 -9.26 3.25
N GLN A 305 -19.27 -9.37 4.56
CA GLN A 305 -19.89 -8.49 5.56
C GLN A 305 -19.51 -7.01 5.34
N TYR A 306 -18.24 -6.72 5.06
CA TYR A 306 -17.75 -5.33 4.96
C TYR A 306 -17.85 -4.73 3.55
N LEU A 307 -17.67 -5.53 2.49
CA LEU A 307 -17.63 -5.04 1.11
C LEU A 307 -18.92 -5.35 0.34
N THR A 308 -19.84 -6.11 0.93
CA THR A 308 -21.04 -6.71 0.32
C THR A 308 -20.76 -7.93 -0.57
N ASP A 309 -21.70 -8.88 -0.59
CA ASP A 309 -21.63 -10.07 -1.44
C ASP A 309 -21.37 -9.75 -2.90
N ARG A 310 -22.15 -8.80 -3.43
CA ARG A 310 -22.09 -8.43 -4.85
C ARG A 310 -20.74 -7.84 -5.23
N TYR A 311 -20.11 -7.06 -4.35
CA TYR A 311 -18.79 -6.50 -4.63
C TYR A 311 -17.72 -7.59 -4.65
N VAL A 312 -17.74 -8.47 -3.65
CA VAL A 312 -16.80 -9.60 -3.55
C VAL A 312 -16.85 -10.46 -4.81
N ASP A 313 -18.06 -10.81 -5.26
CA ASP A 313 -18.25 -11.62 -6.47
C ASP A 313 -17.72 -10.93 -7.73
N VAL A 314 -18.09 -9.66 -7.96
CA VAL A 314 -17.67 -8.91 -9.15
C VAL A 314 -16.16 -8.67 -9.16
N TYR A 315 -15.57 -8.31 -8.02
CA TYR A 315 -14.13 -8.08 -7.92
C TYR A 315 -13.35 -9.38 -8.18
N ALA A 316 -13.74 -10.48 -7.53
CA ALA A 316 -13.09 -11.78 -7.71
C ALA A 316 -13.15 -12.22 -9.18
N GLU A 317 -14.34 -12.14 -9.80
CA GLU A 317 -14.53 -12.55 -11.20
C GLU A 317 -13.69 -11.70 -12.16
N THR A 318 -13.66 -10.38 -11.95
CA THR A 318 -12.83 -9.46 -12.76
C THR A 318 -11.35 -9.85 -12.71
N LYS A 319 -10.84 -10.14 -11.50
CA LYS A 319 -9.44 -10.52 -11.31
C LYS A 319 -9.11 -11.93 -11.79
N ILE A 320 -10.08 -12.86 -11.74
CA ILE A 320 -9.94 -14.19 -12.35
C ILE A 320 -9.79 -14.05 -13.87
N LEU A 321 -10.65 -13.25 -14.53
CA LEU A 321 -10.57 -13.02 -15.98
C LEU A 321 -9.25 -12.35 -16.40
N GLU A 322 -8.75 -11.39 -15.61
CA GLU A 322 -7.41 -10.80 -15.82
C GLU A 322 -6.30 -11.86 -15.74
N TYR A 323 -6.38 -12.76 -14.73
CA TYR A 323 -5.41 -13.84 -14.54
C TYR A 323 -5.46 -14.88 -15.67
N GLU A 324 -6.66 -15.32 -16.07
CA GLU A 324 -6.84 -16.27 -17.17
C GLU A 324 -6.25 -15.73 -18.47
N LYS A 325 -6.55 -14.47 -18.81
CA LYS A 325 -5.98 -13.81 -19.98
C LYS A 325 -4.45 -13.71 -19.91
N PHE A 326 -3.87 -13.52 -18.72
CA PHE A 326 -2.43 -13.55 -18.56
C PHE A 326 -1.83 -14.94 -18.84
N GLN A 327 -2.50 -16.01 -18.39
CA GLN A 327 -2.04 -17.40 -18.62
C GLN A 327 -2.07 -17.83 -20.09
N GLU A 328 -2.86 -17.17 -20.94
CA GLU A 328 -2.85 -17.41 -22.39
C GLU A 328 -1.54 -16.95 -23.07
N ALA A 329 -0.77 -16.08 -22.44
CA ALA A 329 0.48 -15.56 -22.98
C ALA A 329 1.68 -16.44 -22.58
N ILE A 330 2.42 -16.95 -23.55
CA ILE A 330 3.67 -17.67 -23.32
C ILE A 330 4.80 -16.67 -23.10
N SER A 331 5.46 -16.78 -21.95
CA SER A 331 6.60 -15.94 -21.59
C SER A 331 7.82 -16.30 -22.44
N PRO A 332 8.64 -15.33 -22.89
CA PRO A 332 9.93 -15.62 -23.53
C PRO A 332 10.82 -16.59 -22.74
N LEU A 333 10.74 -16.55 -21.41
CA LEU A 333 11.51 -17.43 -20.52
C LEU A 333 11.14 -18.91 -20.68
N GLU A 334 9.89 -19.22 -21.06
CA GLU A 334 9.46 -20.60 -21.31
C GLU A 334 10.15 -21.17 -22.56
N TYR A 335 10.34 -20.36 -23.60
CA TYR A 335 11.12 -20.77 -24.77
C TYR A 335 12.59 -20.96 -24.40
N ASP A 336 13.18 -20.04 -23.63
CA ASP A 336 14.58 -20.13 -23.20
C ASP A 336 14.88 -21.38 -22.34
N TRP A 337 13.88 -21.90 -21.62
CA TRP A 337 14.05 -23.07 -20.74
C TRP A 337 13.72 -24.41 -21.39
N TYR A 338 12.75 -24.43 -22.30
CA TYR A 338 12.14 -25.68 -22.77
C TYR A 338 12.36 -25.98 -24.26
N LEU A 339 12.99 -25.09 -25.04
CA LEU A 339 13.38 -25.31 -26.46
C LEU A 339 14.88 -25.17 -26.67
#